data_AF-A0A6B3M5Q4-F1
#
_entry.id   AF-A0A6B3M5Q4-F1
#
_cell.length_a   1.000
_cell.length_b   1.000
_cell.length_c   1.000
_cell.angle_alpha   90.00
_cell.angle_beta   90.00
_cell.angle_gamma   90.00
#
_symmetry.space_group_name_H-M   'P 1'
#
loop_
_entity.id
_entity.type
_entity.pdbx_description
1 polymer ?
#
loop_
_entity_poly.entity_id
_entity_poly.type
_entity_poly.pdbx_seq_one_letter_code
_entity_poly.pdbx_strand_id
1 'polypeptide(L)'
;DFGSFPKVPLAELSETEEAIVLKLEVPGMEAKDLNVEVTEDTVSISGERQEENKDNTRSEFHYGKFHRVIPLPKRIQNTKVTAEYKDGVLNLTLPFREEEKNKVVKVNLEAA
;
A
#
# COMPACT_ATOMS: atom_id res chain seq x y z
N ASP A 1 -1.12 -1.17 23.74
CA ASP A 1 -1.92 -2.38 23.52
C ASP A 1 -1.15 -3.29 22.55
N PHE A 2 -0.35 -4.22 23.08
CA PHE A 2 0.45 -5.16 22.30
C PHE A 2 -0.38 -6.44 22.11
N GLY A 3 -1.23 -6.48 21.08
CA GLY A 3 -2.09 -7.65 20.86
C GLY A 3 -2.98 -7.66 19.62
N SER A 4 -3.17 -6.54 18.92
CA SER A 4 -3.93 -6.51 17.66
C SER A 4 -2.98 -6.53 16.46
N PHE A 5 -2.50 -7.71 16.07
CA PHE A 5 -1.85 -7.84 14.77
C PHE A 5 -2.85 -7.46 13.67
N PRO A 6 -2.45 -6.63 12.69
CA PRO A 6 -3.36 -6.19 11.64
C PRO A 6 -3.81 -7.39 10.81
N LYS A 7 -5.13 -7.56 10.66
CA LYS A 7 -5.77 -8.57 9.77
C LYS A 7 -5.67 -8.21 8.28
N VAL A 8 -4.71 -7.36 7.94
CA VAL A 8 -4.51 -6.79 6.61
C VAL A 8 -3.03 -6.90 6.27
N PRO A 9 -2.68 -7.06 4.97
CA PRO A 9 -1.29 -7.11 4.54
C PRO A 9 -0.46 -5.99 5.15
N LEU A 10 0.76 -6.28 5.63
CA LEU A 10 1.69 -5.24 6.06
C LEU A 10 2.20 -4.46 4.85
N ALA A 11 2.64 -3.23 5.08
CA ALA A 11 3.12 -2.38 4.01
C ALA A 11 4.34 -1.56 4.44
N GLU A 12 5.25 -1.38 3.49
CA GLU A 12 6.37 -0.45 3.55
C GLU A 12 6.10 0.67 2.54
N LEU A 13 6.24 1.92 2.96
CA LEU A 13 6.12 3.09 2.10
C LEU A 13 7.42 3.89 2.17
N SER A 14 7.99 4.19 1.01
CA SER A 14 9.15 5.07 0.88
C SER A 14 8.90 6.11 -0.21
N GLU A 15 9.59 7.25 -0.11
CA GLU A 15 9.55 8.32 -1.10
C GLU A 15 10.90 8.42 -1.82
N THR A 16 10.84 8.63 -3.13
CA THR A 16 11.97 9.12 -3.92
C THR A 16 11.77 10.61 -4.22
N GLU A 17 12.62 11.21 -5.05
CA GLU A 17 12.41 12.58 -5.52
C GLU A 17 11.15 12.71 -6.40
N GLU A 18 10.74 11.63 -7.08
CA GLU A 18 9.73 11.68 -8.13
C GLU A 18 8.49 10.82 -7.87
N ALA A 19 8.54 9.88 -6.91
CA ALA A 19 7.47 8.92 -6.69
C ALA A 19 7.40 8.43 -5.23
N ILE A 20 6.26 7.82 -4.91
CA ILE A 20 6.12 6.93 -3.76
C ILE A 20 6.35 5.50 -4.24
N VAL A 21 7.13 4.73 -3.49
CA VAL A 21 7.23 3.27 -3.64
C VAL A 21 6.50 2.62 -2.47
N LEU A 22 5.40 1.95 -2.79
CA LEU A 22 4.57 1.25 -1.80
C LEU A 22 4.68 -0.26 -2.03
N LYS A 23 5.11 -0.98 -1.00
CA LYS A 23 5.21 -2.44 -1.00
C LYS A 23 4.22 -3.05 -0.04
N LEU A 24 3.56 -4.13 -0.43
CA LEU A 24 2.70 -4.92 0.45
C LEU A 24 3.06 -6.40 0.37
N GLU A 25 3.18 -7.05 1.53
CA GLU A 25 3.37 -8.49 1.59
C GLU A 25 2.02 -9.22 1.56
N VAL A 26 1.77 -9.96 0.48
CA VAL A 26 0.55 -10.75 0.27
C VAL A 26 0.88 -12.17 -0.21
N PRO A 27 1.71 -12.95 0.52
CA PRO A 27 2.16 -14.25 0.04
C PRO A 27 1.03 -15.29 -0.05
N GLY A 28 1.14 -16.20 -1.02
CA GLY A 28 0.20 -17.32 -1.18
C GLY A 28 -1.13 -16.94 -1.86
N MET A 29 -1.18 -15.80 -2.55
CA MET A 29 -2.29 -15.40 -3.41
C MET A 29 -1.81 -15.18 -4.84
N GLU A 30 -2.68 -15.39 -5.82
CA GLU A 30 -2.40 -15.00 -7.21
C GLU A 30 -2.71 -13.52 -7.42
N ALA A 31 -2.01 -12.87 -8.38
CA ALA A 31 -2.23 -11.45 -8.68
C ALA A 31 -3.70 -11.13 -9.03
N LYS A 32 -4.38 -12.07 -9.70
CA LYS A 32 -5.79 -11.92 -10.13
C LYS A 32 -6.77 -11.89 -8.95
N ASP A 33 -6.37 -12.38 -7.78
CA ASP A 33 -7.20 -12.43 -6.58
C ASP A 33 -7.05 -11.17 -5.71
N LEU A 34 -6.22 -10.22 -6.16
CA LEU A 34 -6.00 -8.93 -5.52
C LEU A 34 -6.70 -7.83 -6.32
N ASN A 35 -7.54 -7.07 -5.66
CA ASN A 35 -8.08 -5.83 -6.20
C ASN A 35 -7.28 -4.64 -5.63
N VAL A 36 -6.74 -3.82 -6.53
CA VAL A 36 -5.94 -2.63 -6.20
C VAL A 36 -6.56 -1.42 -6.87
N GLU A 37 -6.99 -0.45 -6.08
CA GLU A 37 -7.58 0.81 -6.54
C GLU A 37 -6.73 1.98 -6.08
N VAL A 38 -6.52 2.95 -6.97
CA VAL A 38 -5.60 4.07 -6.72
C VAL A 38 -6.28 5.39 -7.04
N THR A 39 -6.40 6.25 -6.02
CA THR A 39 -6.81 7.66 -6.16
C THR A 39 -5.58 8.57 -6.17
N GLU A 40 -5.78 9.88 -6.21
CA GLU A 40 -4.66 10.83 -6.12
C GLU A 40 -3.91 10.77 -4.79
N ASP A 41 -4.57 10.30 -3.73
CA ASP A 41 -4.17 10.44 -2.33
C ASP A 41 -4.29 9.15 -1.51
N THR A 42 -4.80 8.06 -2.09
CA THR A 42 -4.94 6.77 -1.40
C THR A 42 -4.68 5.59 -2.34
N VAL A 43 -4.23 4.49 -1.74
CA VAL A 43 -4.23 3.16 -2.36
C VAL A 43 -5.12 2.25 -1.53
N SER A 44 -6.12 1.64 -2.16
CA SER A 44 -6.94 0.59 -1.57
C SER A 44 -6.53 -0.78 -2.10
N ILE A 45 -6.36 -1.75 -1.21
CA ILE A 45 -6.06 -3.14 -1.55
C ILE A 45 -7.07 -4.04 -0.85
N SER A 46 -7.68 -4.95 -1.60
CA SER A 46 -8.58 -5.97 -1.07
C SER A 46 -8.37 -7.32 -1.72
N GLY A 47 -8.82 -8.36 -1.03
CA GLY A 47 -8.72 -9.74 -1.48
C GLY A 47 -9.25 -10.70 -0.42
N GLU A 48 -9.18 -11.99 -0.70
CA GLU A 48 -9.61 -13.05 0.22
C GLU A 48 -8.57 -14.16 0.29
N ARG A 49 -7.99 -14.38 1.48
CA ARG A 49 -7.07 -15.49 1.70
C ARG A 49 -7.86 -16.73 2.10
N GLN A 50 -7.87 -17.73 1.23
CA GLN A 50 -8.59 -18.98 1.47
C GLN A 50 -7.89 -19.83 2.53
N GLU A 51 -8.68 -20.44 3.40
CA GLU A 51 -8.20 -21.45 4.35
C GLU A 51 -8.13 -22.81 3.68
N GLU A 52 -6.95 -23.44 3.71
CA GLU A 52 -6.85 -24.87 3.39
C GLU A 52 -7.24 -25.66 4.64
N ASN A 53 -8.53 -26.03 4.74
CA ASN A 53 -9.04 -26.87 5.82
C ASN A 53 -8.28 -28.21 5.85
N LYS A 54 -7.39 -28.35 6.82
CA LYS A 54 -6.70 -29.60 7.15
C LYS A 54 -6.94 -29.88 8.63
N ASP A 55 -7.64 -30.97 8.92
CA ASP A 55 -7.87 -31.46 10.29
C ASP A 55 -6.52 -31.51 11.04
N ASN A 56 -6.51 -31.03 12.29
CA ASN A 56 -5.33 -30.87 13.17
C ASN A 56 -4.32 -29.75 12.81
N THR A 57 -4.71 -28.73 12.03
CA THR A 57 -3.82 -27.57 11.79
C THR A 57 -3.95 -26.52 12.90
N ARG A 58 -2.81 -26.11 13.47
CA ARG A 58 -2.69 -24.85 14.22
C ARG A 58 -2.06 -23.82 13.30
N SER A 59 -2.72 -22.68 13.10
CA SER A 59 -2.27 -21.64 12.18
C SER A 59 -2.12 -20.31 12.89
N GLU A 60 -1.05 -19.59 12.58
CA GLU A 60 -0.86 -18.18 12.92
C GLU A 60 -1.23 -17.26 11.73
N PHE A 61 -1.67 -17.86 10.61
CA PHE A 61 -2.05 -17.10 9.43
C PHE A 61 -3.45 -16.51 9.59
N HIS A 62 -3.62 -15.32 9.04
CA HIS A 62 -4.93 -14.70 8.91
C HIS A 62 -5.60 -15.17 7.61
N TYR A 63 -6.79 -15.77 7.73
CA TYR A 63 -7.65 -16.16 6.61
C TYR A 63 -8.88 -15.26 6.51
N GLY A 64 -9.55 -15.32 5.35
CA GLY A 64 -10.75 -14.55 5.04
C GLY A 64 -10.46 -13.27 4.25
N LYS A 65 -11.49 -12.43 4.14
CA LYS A 65 -11.46 -11.19 3.38
C LYS A 65 -10.67 -10.11 4.11
N PHE A 66 -9.88 -9.36 3.36
CA PHE A 66 -9.22 -8.15 3.84
C PHE A 66 -9.51 -6.97 2.93
N HIS A 67 -9.47 -5.78 3.53
CA HIS A 67 -9.53 -4.51 2.83
C HIS A 67 -8.69 -3.50 3.61
N ARG A 68 -7.73 -2.87 2.96
CA ARG A 68 -6.83 -1.89 3.56
C ARG A 68 -6.77 -0.66 2.67
N VAL A 69 -6.99 0.50 3.27
CA VAL A 69 -6.77 1.80 2.62
C VAL A 69 -5.52 2.42 3.23
N ILE A 70 -4.60 2.83 2.37
CA ILE A 70 -3.33 3.45 2.73
C ILE A 70 -3.35 4.89 2.20
N PRO A 71 -3.43 5.90 3.08
CA PRO A 71 -3.30 7.29 2.66
C PRO A 71 -1.85 7.58 2.22
N LEU A 72 -1.71 8.38 1.18
CA LEU A 72 -0.43 8.78 0.62
C LEU A 72 0.00 10.13 1.20
N PRO A 73 1.29 10.32 1.53
CA PRO A 73 1.81 11.58 2.06
C PRO A 73 1.77 12.74 1.04
N LYS A 74 1.72 12.42 -0.25
CA LYS A 74 1.70 13.39 -1.37
C LYS A 74 0.78 12.90 -2.48
N ARG A 75 0.26 13.86 -3.27
CA ARG A 75 -0.61 13.54 -4.40
C ARG A 75 0.16 12.94 -5.56
N ILE A 76 -0.42 11.92 -6.18
CA ILE A 76 0.18 11.18 -7.28
C ILE A 76 -0.57 11.37 -8.61
N GLN A 77 0.10 11.06 -9.72
CA GLN A 77 -0.52 10.89 -11.02
C GLN A 77 -1.03 9.44 -11.13
N ASN A 78 -2.20 9.16 -10.55
CA ASN A 78 -2.78 7.83 -10.43
C ASN A 78 -2.91 7.06 -11.76
N THR A 79 -3.12 7.75 -12.88
CA THR A 79 -3.18 7.14 -14.22
C THR A 79 -1.85 6.62 -14.76
N LYS A 80 -0.73 6.89 -14.06
CA LYS A 80 0.62 6.42 -14.42
C LYS A 80 1.21 5.44 -13.41
N VAL A 81 0.40 4.92 -12.49
CA VAL A 81 0.88 3.91 -11.53
C VAL A 81 1.28 2.63 -12.26
N THR A 82 2.41 2.08 -11.85
CA THR A 82 2.85 0.75 -12.27
C THR A 82 2.83 -0.20 -11.08
N ALA A 83 2.57 -1.47 -11.37
CA ALA A 83 2.49 -2.53 -10.38
C ALA A 83 3.31 -3.74 -10.83
N GLU A 84 4.06 -4.32 -9.90
CA GLU A 84 4.73 -5.61 -10.05
C GLU A 84 4.34 -6.49 -8.87
N TYR A 85 3.88 -7.71 -9.14
CA TYR A 85 3.62 -8.70 -8.10
C TYR A 85 4.54 -9.89 -8.29
N LYS A 86 5.48 -10.05 -7.37
CA LYS A 86 6.54 -11.05 -7.46
C LYS A 86 6.86 -11.59 -6.08
N ASP A 87 7.03 -12.91 -5.99
CA ASP A 87 7.43 -13.61 -4.76
C ASP A 87 6.56 -13.27 -3.54
N GLY A 88 5.26 -13.04 -3.76
CA GLY A 88 4.31 -12.68 -2.70
C GLY A 88 4.35 -11.22 -2.26
N VAL A 89 5.04 -10.34 -2.99
CA VAL A 89 5.13 -8.91 -2.68
C VAL A 89 4.56 -8.10 -3.85
N LEU A 90 3.57 -7.26 -3.55
CA LEU A 90 3.04 -6.24 -4.46
C LEU A 90 3.88 -4.98 -4.32
N ASN A 91 4.52 -4.55 -5.40
CA ASN A 91 5.30 -3.32 -5.50
C ASN A 91 4.55 -2.34 -6.41
N LEU A 92 4.17 -1.20 -5.87
CA LEU A 92 3.55 -0.10 -6.60
C LEU A 92 4.54 1.07 -6.70
N THR A 93 4.73 1.58 -7.92
CA THR A 93 5.40 2.87 -8.14
C THR A 93 4.34 3.91 -8.46
N LEU A 94 4.28 4.95 -7.64
CA LEU A 94 3.25 5.98 -7.67
C LEU A 94 3.89 7.35 -7.97
N PRO A 95 3.99 7.76 -9.25
CA PRO A 95 4.64 9.02 -9.61
C PRO A 95 3.92 10.21 -8.99
N PHE A 96 4.64 11.17 -8.43
CA PHE A 96 4.05 12.41 -7.95
C PHE A 96 3.40 13.19 -9.08
N ARG A 97 2.37 13.98 -8.75
CA ARG A 97 1.92 15.03 -9.68
C ARG A 97 3.02 16.04 -9.89
N GLU A 98 3.09 16.62 -11.09
CA GLU A 98 4.05 17.67 -11.41
C GLU A 98 3.98 18.85 -10.41
N GLU A 99 2.77 19.20 -9.96
CA GLU A 99 2.53 20.27 -8.98
C GLU A 99 3.08 19.95 -7.57
N GLU A 100 3.29 18.67 -7.24
CA GLU A 100 3.83 18.23 -5.95
C GLU A 100 5.37 18.11 -5.97
N LYS A 101 5.98 18.12 -7.16
CA LYS A 101 7.44 18.11 -7.28
C LYS A 101 7.96 19.49 -6.86
N ASN A 102 8.88 19.51 -5.88
CA ASN A 102 9.63 20.70 -5.48
C ASN A 102 8.82 21.84 -4.81
N LYS A 103 7.83 21.54 -3.96
CA LYS A 103 7.21 22.56 -3.08
C LYS A 103 8.19 23.02 -1.99
N VAL A 104 9.14 23.87 -2.33
CA VAL A 104 9.88 24.69 -1.36
C VAL A 104 9.20 26.05 -1.30
N VAL A 105 8.54 26.35 -0.18
CA VAL A 105 7.96 27.67 0.05
C VAL A 105 8.89 28.44 0.98
N LYS A 106 9.38 29.60 0.52
CA LYS A 106 10.09 30.55 1.37
C LYS A 106 9.07 31.21 2.29
N VAL A 107 9.20 30.98 3.60
CA VAL A 107 8.35 31.63 4.60
C VAL A 107 8.95 32.99 4.93
N ASN A 108 8.14 34.05 4.85
CA ASN A 108 8.51 35.36 5.36
C ASN A 108 8.25 35.40 6.86
N LEU A 109 9.25 35.81 7.64
CA LEU A 109 9.12 36.04 9.07
C LEU A 109 8.81 37.53 9.29
N GLU A 110 7.66 37.84 9.85
CA GLU A 110 7.38 39.19 10.36
C GLU A 110 7.89 39.30 11.81
N ALA A 111 8.61 40.37 12.11
CA ALA A 111 9.01 40.71 13.46
C ALA A 111 7.84 41.38 14.20
N ALA A 112 7.62 40.98 15.45
CA ALA A 112 6.62 41.57 16.35
C ALA A 112 6.97 43.02 16.74
#